data_AF-A0A6A4QBI8-F1
#
_entry.id   AF-A0A6A4QBI8-F1
#
_cell.length_a   1.000
_cell.length_b   1.000
_cell.length_c   1.000
_cell.angle_alpha   90.00
_cell.angle_beta   90.00
_cell.angle_gamma   90.00
#
_symmetry.space_group_name_H-M   'P 1'
#
loop_
_entity.id
_entity.type
_entity.pdbx_description
1 polymer ?
#
loop_
_entity_poly.entity_id
_entity_poly.type
_entity_poly.pdbx_seq_one_letter_code
_entity_poly.pdbx_strand_id
1 'polypeptide(L)'
;MVPPKPEIIITMALVLFFSIYESKGAFYSSVSHNDGAAKITPLAYQKVNLSVYYQSLCQPCATFIVKNLEEIFNSDLINIVNLKLVPWVNAYINMSNNSISCQVLFYLFAI
;
A
#
# COMPACT_ATOMS: atom_id res chain seq x y z
N MET A 1 18.29 1.83 -45.26
CA MET A 1 17.81 1.82 -43.86
C MET A 1 16.96 3.07 -43.65
N VAL A 2 15.64 2.91 -43.50
CA VAL A 2 14.73 4.03 -43.21
C VAL A 2 14.71 4.22 -41.69
N PRO A 3 14.99 5.42 -41.16
CA PRO A 3 14.93 5.64 -39.72
C PRO A 3 13.50 5.42 -39.24
N PRO A 4 13.30 4.67 -38.13
CA PRO A 4 11.97 4.48 -37.58
C PRO A 4 11.39 5.84 -37.16
N LYS A 5 10.09 6.02 -37.42
CA LYS A 5 9.36 7.24 -37.09
C LYS A 5 9.46 7.51 -35.58
N PRO A 6 9.56 8.78 -35.14
CA PRO A 6 9.80 9.13 -33.73
C PRO A 6 8.75 8.54 -32.78
N GLU A 7 7.50 8.43 -33.24
CA GLU A 7 6.38 7.76 -32.54
C GLU A 7 6.71 6.31 -32.11
N ILE A 8 7.37 5.55 -32.98
CA ILE A 8 7.72 4.14 -32.74
C ILE A 8 8.84 4.04 -31.71
N ILE A 9 9.80 4.97 -31.75
CA ILE A 9 10.93 5.02 -30.81
C ILE A 9 10.43 5.34 -29.41
N ILE A 10 9.51 6.31 -29.28
CA ILE A 10 8.92 6.69 -27.99
C ILE A 10 8.11 5.53 -27.41
N THR A 11 7.30 4.86 -28.24
CA THR A 11 6.49 3.71 -27.80
C THR A 11 7.38 2.56 -27.31
N MET A 12 8.45 2.24 -28.04
CA MET A 12 9.42 1.22 -27.62
C MET A 12 10.13 1.59 -26.31
N ALA A 13 10.52 2.85 -26.15
CA ALA A 13 11.18 3.31 -24.93
C ALA A 13 10.27 3.23 -23.70
N LEU A 14 8.99 3.60 -23.83
CA LEU A 14 8.01 3.52 -22.75
C LEU A 14 7.75 2.06 -22.31
N VAL A 15 7.58 1.14 -23.26
CA VAL A 15 7.39 -0.29 -22.96
C VAL A 15 8.59 -0.86 -22.20
N LEU A 16 9.81 -0.55 -22.64
CA LEU A 16 11.02 -0.97 -21.93
C LEU A 16 11.10 -0.36 -20.53
N PHE A 17 10.70 0.90 -20.36
CA PHE A 17 10.69 1.57 -19.06
C PHE A 17 9.69 0.90 -18.10
N PHE A 18 8.50 0.51 -18.57
CA PHE A 18 7.52 -0.24 -17.78
C PHE A 18 8.01 -1.64 -17.41
N SER A 19 8.66 -2.36 -18.35
CA SER A 19 9.22 -3.69 -18.08
C SER A 19 10.36 -3.67 -17.04
N ILE A 20 11.13 -2.58 -16.97
CA ILE A 20 12.18 -2.42 -15.94
C ILE A 20 11.56 -2.04 -14.59
N TYR A 21 10.44 -1.31 -14.57
CA TYR A 21 9.76 -0.89 -13.34
C TYR A 21 9.15 -2.08 -12.57
N GLU A 22 8.71 -3.14 -13.26
CA GLU A 22 8.20 -4.36 -12.61
C GLU A 22 9.30 -5.32 -12.07
N SER A 23 10.57 -5.13 -12.40
CA SER A 23 11.65 -6.07 -12.01
C SER A 23 12.23 -5.84 -10.60
N LYS A 24 11.47 -5.25 -9.68
CA LYS A 24 11.76 -5.31 -8.23
C LYS A 24 10.82 -6.28 -7.50
N GLY A 25 10.56 -7.43 -8.12
CA GLY A 25 10.04 -8.61 -7.44
C GLY A 25 11.19 -9.51 -6.98
N ALA A 26 11.29 -9.76 -5.68
CA ALA A 26 12.37 -10.50 -5.05
C ALA A 26 12.53 -11.93 -5.62
N PHE A 27 13.76 -12.30 -5.97
CA PHE A 27 14.12 -13.69 -6.28
C PHE A 27 14.11 -14.49 -4.97
N TYR A 28 13.19 -15.44 -4.82
CA TYR A 28 13.24 -16.40 -3.71
C TYR A 28 14.23 -17.52 -4.08
N SER A 29 15.37 -17.58 -3.42
CA SER A 29 16.23 -18.77 -3.46
C SER A 29 15.59 -19.85 -2.59
N SER A 30 15.15 -20.95 -3.20
CA SER A 30 14.77 -22.18 -2.51
C SER A 30 16.02 -22.87 -1.96
N VAL A 31 16.20 -22.84 -0.64
CA VAL A 31 17.25 -23.62 0.04
C VAL A 31 16.73 -25.04 0.28
N SER A 32 17.50 -26.00 -0.26
CA SER A 32 17.34 -27.44 -0.13
C SER A 32 17.43 -27.90 1.33
N HIS A 33 16.57 -28.87 1.67
CA HIS A 33 16.68 -29.69 2.88
C HIS A 33 18.10 -30.27 3.02
N ASN A 34 18.66 -30.14 4.22
CA ASN A 34 19.66 -31.07 4.75
C ASN A 34 19.37 -31.29 6.23
N ASP A 35 19.23 -32.55 6.61
CA ASP A 35 18.95 -33.00 7.97
C ASP A 35 20.08 -32.61 8.94
N GLY A 36 19.69 -31.99 10.03
CA GLY A 36 20.56 -31.58 11.13
C GLY A 36 19.88 -30.46 11.91
N ALA A 37 19.43 -30.76 13.12
CA ALA A 37 18.56 -29.91 13.94
C ALA A 37 19.18 -28.53 14.31
N ALA A 38 19.22 -27.63 13.34
CA ALA A 38 19.34 -26.20 13.56
C ALA A 38 17.92 -25.68 13.78
N LYS A 39 17.65 -25.15 14.98
CA LYS A 39 16.44 -24.37 15.25
C LYS A 39 16.39 -23.24 14.23
N ILE A 40 15.59 -23.40 13.19
CA ILE A 40 15.30 -22.33 12.23
C ILE A 40 14.50 -21.29 13.01
N THR A 41 15.19 -20.35 13.64
CA THR A 41 14.59 -19.06 13.96
C THR A 41 14.08 -18.51 12.63
N PRO A 42 12.79 -18.20 12.50
CA PRO A 42 12.28 -17.53 11.32
C PRO A 42 13.20 -16.35 11.03
N LEU A 43 13.72 -16.25 9.81
CA LEU A 43 14.46 -15.07 9.39
C LEU A 43 13.52 -13.89 9.67
N ALA A 44 13.82 -13.12 10.71
CA ALA A 44 12.96 -12.04 11.16
C ALA A 44 13.10 -10.90 10.16
N TYR A 45 12.39 -11.00 9.04
CA TYR A 45 12.27 -9.92 8.09
C TYR A 45 11.52 -8.76 8.77
N GLN A 46 12.07 -7.56 8.63
CA GLN A 46 11.45 -6.37 9.18
C GLN A 46 10.14 -6.10 8.43
N LYS A 47 9.03 -6.14 9.16
CA LYS A 47 7.71 -5.81 8.60
C LYS A 47 7.68 -4.36 8.10
N VAL A 48 6.98 -4.14 7.00
CA VAL A 48 6.80 -2.80 6.41
C VAL A 48 5.70 -2.07 7.17
N ASN A 49 5.97 -0.82 7.59
CA ASN A 49 4.97 -0.02 8.29
C ASN A 49 4.01 0.63 7.27
N LEU A 50 2.72 0.30 7.38
CA LEU A 50 1.65 0.87 6.55
C LEU A 50 0.66 1.61 7.46
N SER A 51 0.56 2.93 7.32
CA SER A 51 -0.39 3.76 8.08
C SER A 51 -1.43 4.37 7.16
N VAL A 52 -2.71 4.07 7.42
CA VAL A 52 -3.85 4.60 6.66
C VAL A 52 -4.54 5.65 7.53
N TYR A 53 -4.45 6.90 7.10
CA TYR A 53 -5.15 8.02 7.73
C TYR A 53 -6.49 8.21 7.03
N TYR A 54 -7.58 8.13 7.79
CA TYR A 54 -8.93 8.20 7.25
C TYR A 54 -9.84 9.05 8.13
N GLN A 55 -11.03 9.33 7.60
CA GLN A 55 -12.11 9.98 8.32
C GLN A 55 -13.27 9.01 8.45
N SER A 56 -13.82 8.85 9.66
CA SER A 56 -14.88 7.88 9.91
C SER A 56 -16.16 8.11 9.08
N LEU A 57 -16.43 9.36 8.66
CA LEU A 57 -17.62 9.74 7.88
C LEU A 57 -17.33 9.95 6.38
N CYS A 58 -16.12 9.61 5.91
CA CYS A 58 -15.72 9.80 4.51
C CYS A 58 -16.09 8.57 3.68
N GLN A 59 -17.02 8.72 2.74
CA GLN A 59 -17.46 7.62 1.87
C GLN A 59 -16.33 7.03 1.01
N PRO A 60 -15.47 7.82 0.33
CA PRO A 60 -14.33 7.27 -0.40
C PRO A 60 -13.35 6.50 0.50
N CYS A 61 -13.17 6.96 1.75
CA CYS A 61 -12.30 6.32 2.72
C CYS A 61 -12.86 4.96 3.15
N ALA A 62 -14.18 4.87 3.37
CA ALA A 62 -14.86 3.61 3.61
C ALA A 62 -14.71 2.65 2.41
N THR A 63 -14.90 3.14 1.19
CA THR A 63 -14.66 2.35 -0.03
C THR A 63 -13.21 1.88 -0.12
N PHE A 64 -12.24 2.72 0.18
CA PHE A 64 -10.84 2.31 0.20
C PHE A 64 -10.59 1.19 1.21
N ILE A 65 -11.02 1.36 2.46
CA ILE A 65 -10.80 0.37 3.53
C ILE A 65 -11.51 -0.95 3.21
N VAL A 66 -12.77 -0.89 2.77
CA VAL A 66 -13.59 -2.08 2.57
C VAL A 66 -13.31 -2.77 1.25
N LYS A 67 -13.00 -2.06 0.17
CA LYS A 67 -12.88 -2.68 -1.18
C LYS A 67 -11.45 -2.84 -1.68
N ASN A 68 -10.51 -2.06 -1.15
CA ASN A 68 -9.13 -2.04 -1.65
C ASN A 68 -8.17 -2.55 -0.57
N LEU A 69 -8.32 -2.07 0.66
CA LEU A 69 -7.53 -2.53 1.80
C LEU A 69 -8.03 -3.86 2.37
N GLU A 70 -9.14 -4.44 1.90
CA GLU A 70 -9.53 -5.77 2.39
C GLU A 70 -8.57 -6.87 1.89
N GLU A 71 -7.96 -6.69 0.72
CA GLU A 71 -7.11 -7.70 0.07
C GLU A 71 -5.84 -8.04 0.88
N ILE A 72 -5.32 -7.08 1.66
CA ILE A 72 -4.18 -7.32 2.56
C ILE A 72 -4.52 -8.37 3.62
N PHE A 73 -5.78 -8.46 4.08
CA PHE A 73 -6.20 -9.46 5.06
C PHE A 73 -6.46 -10.84 4.44
N ASN A 74 -6.79 -10.87 3.15
CA ASN A 74 -7.08 -12.11 2.41
C ASN A 74 -5.83 -12.70 1.72
N SER A 75 -4.66 -12.10 1.91
CA SER A 75 -3.38 -12.53 1.34
C SER A 75 -2.31 -12.63 2.42
N ASP A 76 -1.14 -13.17 2.07
CA ASP A 76 0.02 -13.23 2.97
C ASP A 76 0.64 -11.85 3.27
N LEU A 77 0.09 -10.77 2.68
CA LEU A 77 0.57 -9.42 2.86
C LEU A 77 0.46 -8.96 4.32
N ILE A 78 -0.58 -9.39 5.05
CA ILE A 78 -0.73 -9.07 6.49
C ILE A 78 0.43 -9.60 7.34
N ASN A 79 1.10 -10.68 6.90
CA ASN A 79 2.21 -11.28 7.62
C ASN A 79 3.49 -10.44 7.52
N ILE A 80 3.62 -9.62 6.47
CA ILE A 80 4.83 -8.83 6.17
C ILE A 80 4.65 -7.33 6.45
N VAL A 81 3.48 -6.89 6.89
CA VAL A 81 3.18 -5.48 7.19
C VAL A 81 2.76 -5.26 8.64
N ASN A 82 3.07 -4.07 9.15
CA ASN A 82 2.49 -3.51 10.36
C ASN A 82 1.44 -2.49 9.93
N LEU A 83 0.18 -2.92 9.86
CA LEU A 83 -0.94 -2.06 9.49
C LEU A 83 -1.41 -1.21 10.68
N LYS A 84 -1.52 0.11 10.48
CA LYS A 84 -2.07 1.06 11.43
C LYS A 84 -3.18 1.88 10.77
N LEU A 85 -4.40 1.81 11.32
CA LEU A 85 -5.52 2.65 10.91
C LEU A 85 -5.62 3.86 11.85
N VAL A 86 -5.67 5.08 11.30
CA VAL A 86 -5.66 6.32 12.07
C VAL A 86 -6.84 7.23 11.67
N PRO A 87 -7.88 7.35 12.50
CA PRO A 87 -9.04 8.20 12.22
C PRO A 87 -8.77 9.66 12.63
N TRP A 88 -8.00 10.42 11.85
CA TRP A 88 -7.51 11.76 12.26
C TRP A 88 -7.62 12.87 11.19
N VAL A 89 -8.33 12.65 10.09
CA VAL A 89 -8.34 13.68 9.03
C VAL A 89 -9.11 14.93 9.51
N ASN A 90 -8.39 16.05 9.62
CA ASN A 90 -8.87 17.39 10.02
C ASN A 90 -9.62 17.47 11.36
N ALA A 91 -9.34 16.56 12.29
CA ALA A 91 -9.78 16.73 13.67
C ALA A 91 -8.87 17.73 14.39
N TYR A 92 -9.45 18.69 15.11
CA TYR A 92 -8.69 19.57 16.00
C TYR A 92 -9.13 19.40 17.45
N ILE A 93 -8.15 19.46 18.34
CA ILE A 93 -8.38 19.40 19.78
C ILE A 93 -8.67 20.81 20.25
N ASN A 94 -9.84 21.00 20.84
CA ASN A 94 -10.16 22.23 21.54
C ASN A 94 -9.64 22.11 22.98
N MET A 95 -8.56 22.85 23.27
CA MET A 95 -7.90 22.85 24.59
C MET A 95 -8.76 23.49 25.69
N SER A 96 -9.77 24.29 25.35
CA SER A 96 -10.59 25.01 26.33
C SER A 96 -11.67 24.14 26.97
N ASN A 97 -12.12 23.10 26.27
CA ASN A 97 -13.21 22.22 26.68
C ASN A 97 -12.84 20.73 26.53
N ASN A 98 -11.58 20.43 26.24
CA ASN A 98 -11.04 19.10 25.97
C ASN A 98 -11.85 18.29 24.91
N SER A 99 -12.53 18.97 23.98
CA SER A 99 -13.31 18.30 22.94
C SER A 99 -12.49 18.08 21.67
N ILE A 100 -12.75 16.98 20.98
CA ILE A 100 -12.22 16.75 19.63
C ILE A 100 -13.31 17.16 18.63
N SER A 101 -13.02 18.17 17.82
CA SER A 101 -13.90 18.63 16.76
C SER A 101 -13.45 18.02 15.45
N CYS A 102 -14.34 17.28 14.79
CA CYS A 102 -14.09 16.71 13.47
C CYS A 102 -14.77 17.56 12.40
N GLN A 103 -14.03 17.97 11.37
CA GLN A 103 -14.65 18.48 10.15
C GLN A 103 -15.45 17.33 9.53
N VAL A 104 -16.69 17.54 9.08
CA VAL A 104 -17.40 16.57 8.25
C VAL A 104 -17.17 16.96 6.80
N LEU A 105 -16.46 16.13 6.04
CA LEU A 105 -16.29 16.33 4.60
C LEU A 105 -17.56 15.79 3.93
N PHE A 106 -18.64 16.56 3.95
CA PHE A 106 -19.85 16.28 3.18
C PHE A 106 -19.57 16.49 1.69
N TYR A 107 -18.82 15.60 1.05
CA TYR A 107 -18.73 15.56 -0.42
C TYR A 107 -20.01 14.99 -1.07
N LEU A 108 -21.14 14.94 -0.36
CA LEU A 108 -22.40 14.35 -0.85
C LEU A 108 -23.65 15.21 -0.55
N PHE A 109 -23.55 16.55 -0.70
CA PHE A 109 -24.71 17.42 -0.99
C PHE A 109 -24.49 18.19 -2.30
N ALA A 110 -23.89 17.54 -3.30
CA ALA A 110 -23.82 18.04 -4.67
C ALA A 110 -24.08 16.88 -5.64
N ILE A 111 -25.30 16.35 -5.59
CA ILE A 111 -26.01 15.75 -6.73
C ILE A 111 -27.27 16.60 -6.91
#